data_AF-A0AB38ASS3-F1
#
_entry.id   AF-A0AB38ASS3-F1
#
_cell.length_a   1.000
_cell.length_b   1.000
_cell.length_c   1.000
_cell.angle_alpha   90.00
_cell.angle_beta   90.00
_cell.angle_gamma   90.00
#
_symmetry.space_group_name_H-M   'P 1'
#
loop_
_entity.id
_entity.type
_entity.pdbx_description
1 polymer ?
#
loop_
_entity_poly.entity_id
_entity_poly.type
_entity_poly.pdbx_seq_one_letter_code
_entity_poly.pdbx_strand_id
1 'polypeptide(L)'
;MVMQDGGTVDVRPGPDPGRAAPEHGGAYRTTALFLALYSGALLAWTAYGITQGDGNVWDFLEGLFNPGASPTTQILGPYEWAFTVGFLAIAGLALARRRVARSAALLSGWVLLAVSLREGVGLFDPAYRDLYGHDPLGGWVLATRGLGLAVALVVLCTMFPATERRRGGHPSAAAADGPETWRRRPSRICGVLFLVMCLARLGWLVSDLTTPEGDVGRYLHDAVDGSVLGTLDLAAPSAFTTIGSVCALLVLGVLALRGRREVRGALLTFAALELYITVRTVVLLTVTDFFNRSYETPQGALSLVTTAYALAAMTSVVVLATGRGFGPYGAMRTEGLRTAAVGRGGGPQ
;
A
#
# COMPACT_ATOMS: atom_id res chain seq x y z
N MET A 1 20.99 -62.90 -4.46
CA MET A 1 19.89 -62.28 -3.71
C MET A 1 20.44 -60.98 -3.14
N VAL A 2 20.18 -59.86 -3.80
CA VAL A 2 20.78 -58.55 -3.48
C VAL A 2 19.66 -57.67 -2.97
N MET A 3 19.69 -57.35 -1.68
CA MET A 3 18.80 -56.36 -1.05
C MET A 3 19.20 -54.99 -1.58
N GLN A 4 18.29 -54.36 -2.33
CA GLN A 4 18.42 -52.96 -2.73
C GLN A 4 18.06 -52.10 -1.51
N ASP A 5 19.07 -51.47 -0.93
CA ASP A 5 18.91 -50.54 0.18
C ASP A 5 17.88 -49.47 -0.16
N GLY A 6 16.99 -49.23 0.81
CA GLY A 6 15.88 -48.31 0.72
C GLY A 6 16.35 -46.92 0.32
N GLY A 7 16.06 -46.56 -0.92
CA GLY A 7 16.12 -45.18 -1.40
C GLY A 7 15.18 -44.35 -0.53
N THR A 8 15.76 -43.64 0.42
CA THR A 8 15.10 -42.56 1.14
C THR A 8 14.65 -41.56 0.10
N VAL A 9 13.36 -41.62 -0.23
CA VAL A 9 12.69 -40.62 -1.05
C VAL A 9 12.87 -39.30 -0.30
N ASP A 10 13.80 -38.46 -0.75
CA ASP A 10 14.00 -37.09 -0.28
C ASP A 10 12.73 -36.31 -0.68
N VAL A 11 11.66 -36.49 0.10
CA VAL A 11 10.42 -35.73 0.00
C VAL A 11 10.74 -34.33 0.51
N ARG A 12 11.46 -33.56 -0.31
CA ARG A 12 11.56 -32.13 -0.09
C ARG A 12 10.14 -31.59 -0.22
N PRO A 13 9.55 -31.01 0.85
CA PRO A 13 8.25 -30.38 0.73
C PRO A 13 8.33 -29.38 -0.42
N GLY A 14 7.48 -29.57 -1.42
CA GLY A 14 7.45 -28.72 -2.60
C GLY A 14 7.37 -27.24 -2.18
N PRO A 15 7.97 -26.32 -2.95
CA PRO A 15 8.03 -24.92 -2.57
C PRO A 15 6.60 -24.38 -2.34
N ASP A 16 6.33 -23.88 -1.14
CA ASP A 16 5.07 -23.19 -0.79
C ASP A 16 4.82 -22.10 -1.86
N PRO A 17 3.71 -22.17 -2.63
CA PRO A 17 3.45 -21.27 -3.74
C PRO A 17 3.36 -19.79 -3.32
N GLY A 18 3.18 -19.51 -2.01
CA GLY A 18 3.16 -18.16 -1.46
C GLY A 18 4.52 -17.60 -1.02
N ARG A 19 5.57 -18.43 -0.94
CA ARG A 19 6.92 -18.01 -0.51
C ARG A 19 7.81 -17.68 -1.69
N ALA A 20 8.65 -16.67 -1.52
CA ALA A 20 9.65 -16.26 -2.49
C ALA A 20 10.78 -17.30 -2.61
N ALA A 21 11.44 -17.31 -3.77
CA ALA A 21 12.60 -18.18 -3.99
C ALA A 21 13.70 -17.93 -2.93
N PRO A 22 14.37 -18.99 -2.43
CA PRO A 22 15.38 -18.85 -1.38
C PRO A 22 16.57 -17.99 -1.81
N GLU A 23 16.85 -17.93 -3.11
CA GLU A 23 17.87 -17.08 -3.74
C GLU A 23 17.69 -15.58 -3.42
N HIS A 24 16.46 -15.13 -3.20
CA HIS A 24 16.16 -13.73 -2.88
C HIS A 24 16.07 -13.47 -1.36
N GLY A 25 16.37 -14.47 -0.52
CA GLY A 25 16.22 -14.38 0.93
C GLY A 25 16.98 -13.21 1.58
N GLY A 26 18.11 -12.80 0.99
CA GLY A 26 18.87 -11.61 1.41
C GLY A 26 18.07 -10.32 1.20
N ALA A 27 17.60 -10.07 -0.02
CA ALA A 27 16.83 -8.87 -0.37
C ALA A 27 15.60 -8.67 0.53
N TYR A 28 14.86 -9.75 0.81
CA TYR A 28 13.68 -9.72 1.69
C TYR A 28 14.03 -9.37 3.14
N ARG A 29 15.13 -9.91 3.69
CA ARG A 29 15.59 -9.56 5.03
C ARG A 29 16.09 -8.12 5.11
N THR A 30 16.85 -7.67 4.12
CA THR A 30 17.32 -6.29 4.03
C THR A 30 16.14 -5.33 3.98
N THR A 31 15.18 -5.56 3.08
CA THR A 31 13.96 -4.73 2.99
C THR A 31 13.19 -4.72 4.30
N ALA A 32 13.02 -5.88 4.96
CA ALA A 32 12.35 -5.93 6.25
C ALA A 32 13.05 -5.11 7.33
N LEU A 33 14.39 -5.23 7.42
CA LEU A 33 15.19 -4.50 8.40
C LEU A 33 15.05 -2.98 8.19
N PHE A 34 15.24 -2.51 6.96
CA PHE A 34 15.20 -1.07 6.66
C PHE A 34 13.79 -0.48 6.83
N LEU A 35 12.74 -1.18 6.41
CA LEU A 35 11.36 -0.74 6.65
C LEU A 35 11.01 -0.75 8.15
N ALA A 36 11.43 -1.77 8.91
CA ALA A 36 11.22 -1.82 10.35
C ALA A 36 11.97 -0.71 11.08
N LEU A 37 13.22 -0.43 10.68
CA LEU A 37 14.03 0.65 11.24
C LEU A 37 13.37 2.02 11.00
N TYR A 38 12.93 2.29 9.77
CA TYR A 38 12.25 3.54 9.46
C TYR A 38 10.91 3.69 10.20
N SER A 39 10.13 2.61 10.27
CA SER A 39 8.88 2.59 11.04
C SER A 39 9.13 2.83 12.53
N GLY A 40 10.21 2.25 13.08
CA GLY A 40 10.62 2.49 14.46
C GLY A 40 10.95 3.96 14.73
N ALA A 41 11.61 4.63 13.78
CA ALA A 41 11.86 6.08 13.88
C ALA A 41 10.55 6.88 13.88
N LEU A 42 9.58 6.56 13.01
CA LEU A 42 8.28 7.23 12.99
C LEU A 42 7.45 6.97 14.27
N LEU A 43 7.53 5.77 14.83
CA LEU A 43 6.94 5.46 16.14
C LEU A 43 7.58 6.28 17.25
N ALA A 44 8.90 6.44 17.24
CA ALA A 44 9.61 7.26 18.21
C ALA A 44 9.19 8.74 18.12
N TRP A 45 9.02 9.28 16.91
CA TRP A 45 8.46 10.62 16.71
C TRP A 45 7.05 10.77 17.26
N THR A 46 6.24 9.72 17.15
CA THR A 46 4.90 9.84 17.74
C THR A 46 4.92 9.74 19.25
N ALA A 47 5.71 8.82 19.82
CA ALA A 47 5.90 8.76 21.27
C ALA A 47 6.39 10.13 21.80
N TYR A 48 7.32 10.75 21.08
CA TYR A 48 7.78 12.11 21.37
C TYR A 48 6.65 13.14 21.32
N GLY A 49 5.85 13.16 20.26
CA GLY A 49 4.69 14.06 20.13
C GLY A 49 3.66 13.89 21.25
N ILE A 50 3.39 12.66 21.69
CA ILE A 50 2.51 12.37 22.82
C ILE A 50 3.10 12.95 24.12
N THR A 51 4.39 12.72 24.37
CA THR A 51 5.06 13.23 25.59
C THR A 51 5.18 14.75 25.63
N GLN A 52 5.25 15.40 24.47
CA GLN A 52 5.32 16.86 24.34
C GLN A 52 3.95 17.53 24.47
N GLY A 53 2.88 16.90 23.98
CA GLY A 53 1.56 17.51 23.88
C GLY A 53 0.71 17.48 25.16
N ASP A 54 1.28 17.13 26.33
CA ASP A 54 0.58 16.85 27.59
C ASP A 54 -0.64 15.89 27.46
N GLY A 55 -0.73 15.17 26.34
CA GLY A 55 -1.86 14.32 25.99
C GLY A 55 -1.70 12.89 26.51
N ASN A 56 -2.82 12.23 26.81
CA ASN A 56 -2.80 10.82 27.17
C ASN A 56 -2.74 9.94 25.91
N VAL A 57 -2.22 8.71 26.04
CA VAL A 57 -2.27 7.67 24.98
C VAL A 57 -3.70 7.45 24.50
N TRP A 58 -4.69 7.63 25.38
CA TRP A 58 -6.10 7.52 25.03
C TRP A 58 -6.56 8.59 24.03
N ASP A 59 -6.12 9.85 24.20
CA ASP A 59 -6.45 10.95 23.30
C ASP A 59 -5.82 10.73 21.92
N PHE A 60 -4.62 10.15 21.90
CA PHE A 60 -3.98 9.70 20.68
C PHE A 60 -4.80 8.60 19.97
N LEU A 61 -5.25 7.57 20.71
CA LEU A 61 -6.06 6.49 20.16
C LEU A 61 -7.41 6.99 19.64
N GLU A 62 -8.03 7.94 20.33
CA GLU A 62 -9.25 8.58 19.85
C GLU A 62 -8.97 9.39 18.59
N GLY A 63 -7.88 10.16 18.55
CA GLY A 63 -7.44 10.95 17.39
C GLY A 63 -7.11 10.15 16.13
N LEU A 64 -6.83 8.84 16.26
CA LEU A 64 -6.65 7.93 15.12
C LEU A 64 -7.94 7.79 14.31
N PHE A 65 -9.11 7.89 14.94
CA PHE A 65 -10.41 7.69 14.30
C PHE A 65 -11.25 8.97 14.24
N ASN A 66 -11.22 9.77 15.31
CA ASN A 66 -11.95 11.03 15.44
C ASN A 66 -11.00 12.21 15.21
N PRO A 67 -11.04 12.90 14.05
CA PRO A 67 -10.15 14.03 13.80
C PRO A 67 -10.46 15.23 14.70
N GLY A 68 -11.67 15.30 15.27
CA GLY A 68 -12.08 16.37 16.18
C GLY A 68 -11.57 16.20 17.61
N ALA A 69 -11.08 15.00 17.98
CA ALA A 69 -10.49 14.74 19.29
C ALA A 69 -8.95 14.92 19.31
N SER A 70 -8.33 15.16 18.15
CA SER A 70 -6.88 15.24 18.07
C SER A 70 -6.35 16.51 18.77
N PRO A 71 -5.39 16.40 19.70
CA PRO A 71 -4.65 17.57 20.16
C PRO A 71 -3.93 18.22 18.97
N THR A 72 -3.80 19.54 19.04
CA THR A 72 -3.33 20.45 17.99
C THR A 72 -1.85 20.26 17.60
N THR A 73 -1.11 19.37 18.27
CA THR A 73 0.33 19.15 18.14
C THR A 73 0.68 17.75 17.61
N GLN A 74 0.00 17.29 16.56
CA GLN A 74 0.40 16.05 15.88
C GLN A 74 1.57 16.28 14.92
N ILE A 75 2.76 15.82 15.32
CA ILE A 75 3.98 15.83 14.49
C ILE A 75 3.84 14.93 13.25
N LEU A 76 3.06 13.85 13.36
CA LEU A 76 2.72 12.96 12.25
C LEU A 76 1.24 13.09 11.90
N GLY A 77 0.96 13.27 10.62
CA GLY A 77 -0.40 13.23 10.11
C GLY A 77 -0.97 11.80 10.02
N PRO A 78 -2.25 11.68 9.67
CA PRO A 78 -2.95 10.40 9.55
C PRO A 78 -2.34 9.48 8.47
N TYR A 79 -1.81 10.06 7.39
CA TYR A 79 -1.19 9.30 6.32
C TYR A 79 0.12 8.69 6.78
N GLU A 80 0.96 9.45 7.49
CA GLU A 80 2.25 9.02 8.00
C GLU A 80 2.10 7.88 9.00
N TRP A 81 1.05 7.94 9.82
CA TRP A 81 0.66 6.84 10.70
C TRP A 81 0.23 5.59 9.95
N ALA A 82 -0.65 5.73 8.97
CA ALA A 82 -1.09 4.61 8.13
C ALA A 82 0.10 3.97 7.39
N PHE A 83 1.04 4.78 6.90
CA PHE A 83 2.27 4.31 6.28
C PHE A 83 3.18 3.61 7.28
N THR A 84 3.31 4.10 8.52
CA THR A 84 4.09 3.45 9.58
C THR A 84 3.60 2.03 9.84
N VAL A 85 2.29 1.85 10.03
CA VAL A 85 1.67 0.53 10.20
C VAL A 85 1.84 -0.33 8.93
N GLY A 86 1.68 0.29 7.76
CA GLY A 86 1.90 -0.38 6.47
C GLY A 86 3.32 -0.90 6.31
N PHE A 87 4.34 -0.12 6.66
CA PHE A 87 5.75 -0.50 6.59
C PHE A 87 6.06 -1.65 7.55
N LEU A 88 5.53 -1.64 8.78
CA LEU A 88 5.67 -2.76 9.72
C LEU A 88 5.03 -4.05 9.18
N ALA A 89 3.82 -3.95 8.62
CA ALA A 89 3.15 -5.09 8.01
C ALA A 89 3.95 -5.65 6.83
N ILE A 90 4.48 -4.78 5.97
CA ILE A 90 5.32 -5.18 4.84
C ILE A 90 6.63 -5.79 5.33
N ALA A 91 7.26 -5.23 6.37
CA ALA A 91 8.46 -5.78 6.98
C ALA A 91 8.21 -7.19 7.52
N GLY A 92 7.10 -7.42 8.24
CA GLY A 92 6.69 -8.74 8.70
C GLY A 92 6.44 -9.73 7.56
N LEU A 93 5.74 -9.31 6.51
CA LEU A 93 5.54 -10.13 5.29
C LEU A 93 6.86 -10.43 4.58
N ALA A 94 7.80 -9.48 4.58
CA ALA A 94 9.11 -9.64 3.99
C ALA A 94 10.00 -10.60 4.80
N LEU A 95 9.97 -10.54 6.14
CA LEU A 95 10.62 -11.53 7.03
C LEU A 95 10.06 -12.94 6.79
N ALA A 96 8.74 -13.05 6.61
CA ALA A 96 8.07 -14.29 6.24
C ALA A 96 8.31 -14.71 4.78
N ARG A 97 9.09 -13.93 4.01
CA ARG A 97 9.42 -14.14 2.59
C ARG A 97 8.19 -14.35 1.71
N ARG A 98 7.10 -13.61 1.98
CA ARG A 98 5.88 -13.69 1.19
C ARG A 98 6.06 -12.91 -0.11
N ARG A 99 5.73 -13.50 -1.26
CA ARG A 99 5.86 -12.85 -2.59
C ARG A 99 5.07 -11.53 -2.69
N VAL A 100 3.98 -11.43 -1.93
CA VAL A 100 3.13 -10.24 -1.84
C VAL A 100 3.90 -9.04 -1.26
N ALA A 101 4.91 -9.27 -0.41
CA ALA A 101 5.69 -8.19 0.19
C ALA A 101 6.47 -7.38 -0.85
N ARG A 102 6.85 -7.98 -1.99
CA ARG A 102 7.69 -7.33 -3.00
C ARG A 102 7.04 -6.08 -3.61
N SER A 103 5.83 -6.20 -4.17
CA SER A 103 5.18 -5.05 -4.79
C SER A 103 4.73 -4.01 -3.78
N ALA A 104 4.34 -4.45 -2.58
CA ALA A 104 4.07 -3.54 -1.47
C ALA A 104 5.33 -2.74 -1.10
N ALA A 105 6.49 -3.41 -0.95
CA ALA A 105 7.76 -2.77 -0.65
C ALA A 105 8.24 -1.85 -1.77
N LEU A 106 8.05 -2.21 -3.05
CA LEU A 106 8.36 -1.32 -4.17
C LEU A 106 7.49 -0.07 -4.15
N LEU A 107 6.19 -0.20 -3.89
CA LEU A 107 5.31 0.95 -3.72
C LEU A 107 5.78 1.84 -2.55
N SER A 108 6.08 1.25 -1.40
CA SER A 108 6.63 1.95 -0.24
C SER A 108 7.93 2.67 -0.57
N GLY A 109 8.86 2.03 -1.27
CA GLY A 109 10.12 2.63 -1.70
C GLY A 109 9.91 3.83 -2.62
N TRP A 110 8.97 3.76 -3.56
CA TRP A 110 8.62 4.89 -4.43
C TRP A 110 7.97 6.04 -3.67
N VAL A 111 7.07 5.76 -2.73
CA VAL A 111 6.45 6.79 -1.88
C VAL A 111 7.50 7.49 -1.02
N LEU A 112 8.38 6.73 -0.37
CA LEU A 112 9.47 7.31 0.42
C LEU A 112 10.42 8.14 -0.44
N LEU A 113 10.77 7.66 -1.63
CA LEU A 113 11.60 8.42 -2.56
C LEU A 113 10.93 9.74 -2.96
N ALA A 114 9.63 9.73 -3.28
CA ALA A 114 8.90 10.93 -3.64
C ALA A 114 8.86 11.95 -2.49
N VAL A 115 8.63 11.50 -1.25
CA VAL A 115 8.66 12.34 -0.06
C VAL A 115 10.07 12.93 0.17
N SER A 116 11.12 12.12 0.03
CA SER A 116 12.50 12.59 0.19
C SER A 116 12.96 13.53 -0.92
N LEU A 117 12.50 13.32 -2.17
CA LEU A 117 12.81 14.23 -3.28
C LEU A 117 12.14 15.59 -3.09
N ARG A 118 10.89 15.60 -2.64
CA ARG A 118 10.17 16.83 -2.26
C ARG A 118 10.93 17.60 -1.18
N GLU A 119 11.41 16.92 -0.15
CA GLU A 119 12.25 17.52 0.88
C GLU A 119 13.55 18.09 0.29
N GLY A 120 14.19 17.33 -0.61
CA GLY A 120 15.38 17.77 -1.32
C GLY A 120 15.15 19.03 -2.16
N VAL A 121 13.97 19.19 -2.77
CA VAL A 121 13.59 20.43 -3.47
C VAL A 121 13.49 21.60 -2.49
N GLY A 122 12.85 21.40 -1.33
CA GLY A 122 12.74 22.43 -0.29
C GLY A 122 14.09 22.90 0.25
N LEU A 123 15.07 22.00 0.35
CA LEU A 123 16.43 22.34 0.79
C LEU A 123 17.19 23.28 -0.18
N PHE A 124 16.70 23.56 -1.38
CA PHE A 124 17.29 24.60 -2.23
C PHE A 124 16.92 26.03 -1.77
N ASP A 125 15.86 26.18 -0.98
CA ASP A 125 15.50 27.46 -0.38
C ASP A 125 16.41 27.77 0.83
N PRO A 126 17.14 28.90 0.85
CA PRO A 126 17.98 29.28 1.98
C PRO A 126 17.19 29.49 3.27
N ALA A 127 16.00 30.11 3.21
CA ALA A 127 15.19 30.36 4.41
C ALA A 127 14.72 29.04 5.03
N TYR A 128 14.35 28.07 4.19
CA TYR A 128 13.96 26.74 4.66
C TYR A 128 15.15 25.95 5.26
N ARG A 129 16.34 26.06 4.66
CA ARG A 129 17.56 25.48 5.26
C ARG A 129 17.90 26.10 6.61
N ASP A 130 17.69 27.40 6.77
CA ASP A 130 17.98 28.09 8.02
C ASP A 130 17.07 27.60 9.16
N LEU A 131 15.83 27.18 8.87
CA LEU A 131 14.92 26.60 9.87
C LEU A 131 15.55 25.37 10.56
N TYR A 132 16.25 24.52 9.81
CA TYR A 132 16.92 23.34 10.37
C TYR A 132 18.02 23.66 11.38
N GLY A 133 18.62 24.84 11.28
CA GLY A 133 19.65 25.31 12.21
C GLY A 133 19.08 25.98 13.47
N HIS A 134 17.86 26.52 13.39
CA HIS A 134 17.23 27.26 14.48
C HIS A 134 16.26 26.41 15.31
N ASP A 135 15.63 25.40 14.70
CA ASP A 135 14.74 24.48 15.40
C ASP A 135 15.55 23.44 16.19
N PRO A 136 15.31 23.25 17.50
CA PRO A 136 16.00 22.22 18.31
C PRO A 136 15.84 20.79 17.77
N LEU A 137 14.79 20.52 16.98
CA LEU A 137 14.51 19.23 16.36
C LEU A 137 14.94 19.15 14.91
N GLY A 138 15.42 20.24 14.31
CA GLY A 138 15.77 20.29 12.89
C GLY A 138 16.75 19.19 12.49
N GLY A 139 17.82 18.99 13.27
CA GLY A 139 18.80 17.92 13.02
C GLY A 139 18.16 16.51 13.01
N TRP A 140 17.21 16.25 13.89
CA TRP A 140 16.50 14.97 13.96
C TRP A 140 15.51 14.78 12.80
N VAL A 141 14.80 15.84 12.41
CA VAL A 141 13.90 15.82 11.24
C VAL A 141 14.71 15.53 9.98
N LEU A 142 15.83 16.22 9.79
CA LEU A 142 16.72 16.01 8.65
C LEU A 142 17.29 14.59 8.62
N ALA A 143 17.73 14.07 9.78
CA ALA A 143 18.20 12.69 9.90
C ALA A 143 17.10 11.68 9.54
N THR A 144 15.85 11.94 9.93
CA THR A 144 14.70 11.08 9.61
C THR A 144 14.38 11.11 8.12
N ARG A 145 14.42 12.28 7.48
CA ARG A 145 14.24 12.43 6.02
C ARG A 145 15.37 11.74 5.24
N GLY A 146 16.61 11.87 5.72
CA GLY A 146 17.79 11.19 5.17
C GLY A 146 17.71 9.66 5.32
N LEU A 147 17.24 9.17 6.47
CA LEU A 147 16.97 7.75 6.70
C LEU A 147 15.89 7.25 5.73
N GLY A 148 14.80 8.01 5.53
CA GLY A 148 13.76 7.69 4.56
C GLY A 148 14.29 7.53 3.13
N LEU A 149 15.19 8.43 2.71
CA LEU A 149 15.85 8.36 1.41
C LEU A 149 16.73 7.11 1.28
N ALA A 150 17.56 6.84 2.29
CA ALA A 150 18.43 5.65 2.31
C ALA A 150 17.61 4.36 2.23
N VAL A 151 16.52 4.27 3.02
CA VAL A 151 15.58 3.16 3.02
C VAL A 151 14.93 3.00 1.64
N ALA A 152 14.46 4.09 1.04
CA ALA A 152 13.86 4.07 -0.30
C ALA A 152 14.82 3.48 -1.34
N LEU A 153 16.05 4.00 -1.39
CA LEU A 153 17.06 3.55 -2.35
C LEU A 153 17.42 2.07 -2.12
N VAL A 154 17.64 1.65 -0.89
CA VAL A 154 17.96 0.24 -0.57
C VAL A 154 16.81 -0.68 -0.94
N VAL A 155 15.57 -0.35 -0.57
CA VAL A 155 14.39 -1.18 -0.87
C VAL A 155 14.21 -1.29 -2.38
N LEU A 156 14.30 -0.20 -3.14
CA LEU A 156 14.19 -0.21 -4.59
C LEU A 156 15.33 -1.06 -5.22
N CYS A 157 16.59 -0.77 -4.88
CA CYS A 157 17.75 -1.49 -5.41
C CYS A 157 17.74 -2.98 -5.10
N THR A 158 17.20 -3.40 -3.96
CA THR A 158 17.14 -4.82 -3.58
C THR A 158 15.92 -5.55 -4.17
N MET A 159 14.77 -4.88 -4.29
CA MET A 159 13.51 -5.50 -4.75
C MET A 159 13.29 -5.45 -6.26
N PHE A 160 13.93 -4.53 -6.99
CA PHE A 160 13.90 -4.52 -8.46
C PHE A 160 14.53 -5.79 -9.06
N PRO A 161 15.77 -6.19 -8.69
CA PRO A 161 16.41 -7.39 -9.22
C PRO A 161 15.75 -8.70 -8.76
N ALA A 162 15.06 -8.69 -7.62
CA ALA A 162 14.28 -9.83 -7.11
C ALA A 162 13.01 -10.14 -7.94
N THR A 163 13.01 -9.77 -9.23
CA THR A 163 11.99 -10.20 -10.18
C THR A 163 12.13 -11.69 -10.39
N GLU A 164 11.17 -12.44 -9.85
CA GLU A 164 10.96 -13.85 -10.19
C GLU A 164 10.50 -13.93 -11.67
N ARG A 165 11.42 -13.72 -12.61
CA ARG A 165 11.20 -14.09 -14.01
C ARG A 165 10.87 -15.56 -13.99
N ARG A 166 9.69 -15.90 -14.52
CA ARG A 166 9.20 -17.27 -14.69
C ARG A 166 10.20 -18.02 -15.60
N ARG A 167 11.27 -18.53 -15.00
CA ARG A 167 12.36 -19.23 -15.68
C ARG A 167 11.76 -20.52 -16.25
N GLY A 168 11.61 -20.60 -17.57
CA GLY A 168 11.50 -21.87 -18.28
C GLY A 168 10.13 -22.53 -18.46
N GLY A 169 9.02 -21.78 -18.49
CA GLY A 169 7.76 -22.34 -19.00
C GLY A 169 7.63 -22.07 -20.49
N HIS A 170 8.03 -23.02 -21.35
CA HIS A 170 7.66 -23.00 -22.77
C HIS A 170 6.17 -22.63 -22.90
N PRO A 171 5.79 -21.70 -23.79
CA PRO A 171 4.40 -21.53 -24.16
C PRO A 171 4.00 -22.79 -24.93
N SER A 172 3.54 -23.82 -24.22
CA SER A 172 2.86 -24.93 -24.88
C SER A 172 1.59 -24.35 -25.48
N ALA A 173 1.59 -24.18 -26.80
CA ALA A 173 0.54 -23.59 -27.61
C ALA A 173 -0.77 -24.41 -27.65
N ALA A 174 -1.00 -25.29 -26.67
CA ALA A 174 -2.10 -26.26 -26.67
C ALA A 174 -2.96 -26.26 -25.39
N ALA A 175 -2.84 -25.25 -24.52
CA ALA A 175 -3.77 -25.06 -23.40
C ALA A 175 -4.83 -24.01 -23.75
N ALA A 176 -5.78 -24.40 -24.60
CA ALA A 176 -7.02 -23.67 -24.82
C ALA A 176 -7.70 -23.32 -23.48
N ASP A 177 -8.01 -22.03 -23.28
CA ASP A 177 -8.93 -21.49 -22.27
C ASP A 177 -8.89 -22.07 -20.84
N GLY A 178 -7.69 -22.38 -20.34
CA GLY A 178 -7.48 -22.92 -19.01
C GLY A 178 -7.64 -21.90 -17.85
N PRO A 179 -7.65 -22.38 -16.59
CA PRO A 179 -7.95 -21.68 -15.31
C PRO A 179 -7.15 -20.40 -15.00
N GLU A 180 -6.26 -19.99 -15.90
CA GLU A 180 -5.59 -18.70 -15.85
C GLU A 180 -6.53 -17.51 -16.15
N THR A 181 -7.57 -17.70 -16.97
CA THR A 181 -8.58 -16.67 -17.29
C THR A 181 -9.40 -16.29 -16.05
N TRP A 182 -9.85 -17.28 -15.27
CA TRP A 182 -10.57 -17.07 -14.01
C TRP A 182 -9.73 -16.29 -12.99
N ARG A 183 -8.42 -16.56 -12.91
CA ARG A 183 -7.51 -15.85 -11.99
C ARG A 183 -7.17 -14.42 -12.43
N ARG A 184 -7.36 -14.06 -13.71
CA ARG A 184 -7.16 -12.68 -14.22
C ARG A 184 -8.37 -11.77 -13.93
N ARG A 185 -9.58 -12.34 -13.80
CA ARG A 185 -10.81 -11.59 -13.49
C ARG A 185 -10.71 -10.73 -12.21
N PRO A 186 -10.28 -11.23 -11.04
CA PRO A 186 -10.23 -10.41 -9.83
C PRO A 186 -9.24 -9.24 -9.95
N SER A 187 -8.08 -9.44 -10.60
CA SER A 187 -7.11 -8.35 -10.85
C SER A 187 -7.72 -7.25 -11.70
N ARG A 188 -8.49 -7.60 -12.72
CA ARG A 188 -9.18 -6.61 -13.58
C ARG A 188 -10.26 -5.86 -12.81
N ILE A 189 -11.04 -6.55 -11.99
CA ILE A 189 -12.06 -5.92 -11.14
C ILE A 189 -11.39 -4.90 -10.21
N CYS A 190 -10.32 -5.26 -9.50
CA CYS A 190 -9.56 -4.32 -8.68
C CYS A 190 -9.03 -3.13 -9.49
N GLY A 191 -8.56 -3.38 -10.72
CA GLY A 191 -8.12 -2.34 -11.64
C GLY A 191 -9.22 -1.35 -12.01
N VAL A 192 -10.41 -1.84 -12.37
CA VAL A 192 -11.59 -1.00 -12.65
C VAL A 192 -11.96 -0.18 -11.42
N LEU A 193 -12.02 -0.82 -10.25
CA LEU A 193 -12.40 -0.15 -9.00
C LEU A 193 -11.47 1.03 -8.69
N PHE A 194 -10.16 0.82 -8.83
CA PHE A 194 -9.13 1.85 -8.64
C PHE A 194 -9.22 2.97 -9.66
N LEU A 195 -9.49 2.66 -10.93
CA LEU A 195 -9.58 3.68 -11.98
C LEU A 195 -10.83 4.54 -11.85
N VAL A 196 -11.97 3.96 -11.49
CA VAL A 196 -13.18 4.75 -11.20
C VAL A 196 -12.95 5.66 -10.00
N MET A 197 -12.28 5.16 -8.94
CA MET A 197 -11.88 6.00 -7.80
C MET A 197 -10.91 7.11 -8.22
N CYS A 198 -9.95 6.81 -9.11
CA CYS A 198 -9.02 7.78 -9.67
C CYS A 198 -9.77 8.91 -10.40
N LEU A 199 -10.75 8.56 -11.23
CA LEU A 199 -11.55 9.52 -11.97
C LEU A 199 -12.39 10.40 -11.02
N ALA A 200 -13.00 9.79 -9.99
CA ALA A 200 -13.74 10.54 -8.98
C ALA A 200 -12.83 11.53 -8.23
N ARG A 201 -11.66 11.09 -7.76
CA ARG A 201 -10.69 11.98 -7.10
C ARG A 201 -10.15 13.08 -8.01
N LEU A 202 -9.88 12.75 -9.27
CA LEU A 202 -9.44 13.74 -10.25
C LEU A 202 -10.54 14.77 -10.53
N GLY A 203 -11.80 14.34 -10.61
CA GLY A 203 -12.95 15.22 -10.76
C GLY A 203 -13.09 16.20 -9.59
N TRP A 204 -12.96 15.72 -8.35
CA TRP A 204 -12.94 16.58 -7.17
C TRP A 204 -11.75 17.54 -7.16
N LEU A 205 -10.55 17.05 -7.45
CA LEU A 205 -9.35 17.88 -7.53
C LEU A 205 -9.49 19.01 -8.57
N VAL A 206 -10.02 18.70 -9.75
CA VAL A 206 -10.28 19.72 -10.80
C VAL A 206 -11.37 20.69 -10.35
N SER A 207 -12.43 20.20 -9.69
CA SER A 207 -13.47 21.07 -9.14
C SER A 207 -12.91 22.05 -8.11
N ASP A 208 -12.07 21.59 -7.19
CA ASP A 208 -11.48 22.44 -6.16
C ASP A 208 -10.54 23.48 -6.77
N LEU A 209 -9.73 23.08 -7.76
CA LEU A 209 -8.80 23.97 -8.47
C LEU A 209 -9.48 24.96 -9.43
N THR A 210 -10.73 24.72 -9.81
CA THR A 210 -11.50 25.63 -10.69
C THR A 210 -12.34 26.64 -9.90
N THR A 211 -12.35 26.56 -8.57
CA THR A 211 -12.96 27.59 -7.73
C THR A 211 -12.18 28.91 -7.85
N PRO A 212 -12.82 30.08 -7.65
CA PRO A 212 -12.17 31.39 -7.79
C PRO A 212 -10.97 31.61 -6.86
N GLU A 213 -10.89 30.82 -5.78
CA GLU A 213 -9.82 30.84 -4.79
C GLU A 213 -8.70 29.82 -5.11
N GLY A 214 -8.90 28.95 -6.10
CA GLY A 214 -7.97 27.89 -6.49
C GLY A 214 -6.80 28.41 -7.34
N ASP A 215 -5.62 28.49 -6.74
CA ASP A 215 -4.37 28.73 -7.48
C ASP A 215 -3.67 27.39 -7.80
N VAL A 216 -3.80 26.94 -9.05
CA VAL A 216 -3.16 25.71 -9.55
C VAL A 216 -1.64 25.76 -9.40
N GLY A 217 -1.04 26.93 -9.65
CA GLY A 217 0.40 27.12 -9.56
C GLY A 217 0.88 26.90 -8.14
N ARG A 218 0.20 27.55 -7.18
CA ARG A 218 0.46 27.36 -5.75
C ARG A 218 0.22 25.91 -5.31
N TYR A 219 -0.88 25.28 -5.72
CA TYR A 219 -1.18 23.91 -5.33
C TYR A 219 -0.12 22.90 -5.83
N LEU A 220 0.37 23.07 -7.06
CA LEU A 220 1.45 22.23 -7.61
C LEU A 220 2.79 22.52 -6.92
N HIS A 221 3.06 23.79 -6.60
CA HIS A 221 4.23 24.18 -5.85
C HIS A 221 4.21 23.56 -4.45
N ASP A 222 3.10 23.66 -3.72
CA ASP A 222 2.87 23.04 -2.40
C ASP A 222 3.05 21.52 -2.43
N ALA A 223 2.76 20.87 -3.56
CA ALA A 223 2.93 19.43 -3.74
C ALA A 223 4.40 19.03 -3.95
N VAL A 224 5.17 19.81 -4.69
CA VAL A 224 6.54 19.45 -5.10
C VAL A 224 7.59 20.02 -4.14
N ASP A 225 7.34 21.18 -3.56
CA ASP A 225 8.29 21.92 -2.75
C ASP A 225 7.98 21.75 -1.26
N GLY A 226 8.96 21.22 -0.52
CA GLY A 226 8.89 21.08 0.93
C GLY A 226 8.87 22.41 1.68
N SER A 227 9.47 23.46 1.10
CA SER A 227 9.70 24.74 1.78
C SER A 227 8.43 25.55 2.05
N VAL A 228 7.37 25.34 1.26
CA VAL A 228 6.17 26.18 1.27
C VAL A 228 5.39 26.12 2.58
N LEU A 229 5.50 25.00 3.32
CA LEU A 229 4.87 24.88 4.63
C LEU A 229 5.50 25.80 5.68
N GLY A 230 6.78 26.18 5.49
CA GLY A 230 7.50 27.02 6.43
C GLY A 230 7.69 26.40 7.82
N THR A 231 7.35 25.11 7.98
CA THR A 231 7.46 24.33 9.22
C THR A 231 8.21 23.04 8.98
N LEU A 232 8.89 22.54 10.00
CA LEU A 232 9.67 21.28 9.96
C LEU A 232 8.80 20.07 10.32
N ASP A 233 7.59 20.01 9.75
CA ASP A 233 6.68 18.90 10.01
C ASP A 233 7.03 17.66 9.19
N LEU A 234 6.88 16.49 9.81
CA LEU A 234 7.04 15.21 9.10
C LEU A 234 5.83 14.90 8.23
N ALA A 235 4.68 15.50 8.53
CA ALA A 235 3.45 15.35 7.76
C ALA A 235 3.58 15.95 6.36
N ALA A 236 3.21 15.18 5.34
CA ALA A 236 3.10 15.68 3.99
C ALA A 236 1.81 16.50 3.84
N PRO A 237 1.81 17.61 3.07
CA PRO A 237 0.61 18.39 2.88
C PRO A 237 -0.44 17.61 2.10
N SER A 238 -1.68 18.05 2.25
CA SER A 238 -2.85 17.51 1.53
C SER A 238 -2.66 17.50 0.02
N ALA A 239 -1.99 18.51 -0.56
CA ALA A 239 -1.72 18.60 -2.00
C ALA A 239 -0.88 17.41 -2.50
N PHE A 240 0.21 17.08 -1.78
CA PHE A 240 1.09 15.97 -2.12
C PHE A 240 0.40 14.62 -1.96
N THR A 241 -0.30 14.42 -0.85
CA THR A 241 -1.01 13.15 -0.59
C THR A 241 -2.14 12.92 -1.59
N THR A 242 -2.85 13.97 -1.99
CA THR A 242 -3.90 13.91 -3.01
C THR A 242 -3.34 13.54 -4.38
N ILE A 243 -2.34 14.28 -4.89
CA ILE A 243 -1.72 13.97 -6.19
C ILE A 243 -1.07 12.58 -6.16
N GLY A 244 -0.34 12.26 -5.10
CA GLY A 244 0.28 10.96 -4.91
C GLY A 244 -0.75 9.83 -4.95
N SER A 245 -1.91 10.01 -4.32
CA SER A 245 -2.98 9.03 -4.34
C SER A 245 -3.61 8.85 -5.73
N VAL A 246 -3.82 9.93 -6.49
CA VAL A 246 -4.32 9.88 -7.87
C VAL A 246 -3.33 9.13 -8.75
N CYS A 247 -2.05 9.44 -8.65
CA CYS A 247 -0.98 8.74 -9.37
C CYS A 247 -0.93 7.25 -9.01
N ALA A 248 -1.02 6.91 -7.71
CA ALA A 248 -1.02 5.52 -7.26
C ALA A 248 -2.25 4.75 -7.75
N LEU A 249 -3.45 5.33 -7.65
CA LEU A 249 -4.69 4.76 -8.16
C LEU A 249 -4.60 4.49 -9.67
N LEU A 250 -4.09 5.46 -10.44
CA LEU A 250 -3.92 5.34 -11.88
C LEU A 250 -2.92 4.23 -12.24
N VAL A 251 -1.71 4.27 -11.67
CA VAL A 251 -0.64 3.31 -11.98
C VAL A 251 -1.05 1.90 -11.57
N LEU A 252 -1.51 1.71 -10.33
CA LEU A 252 -1.94 0.41 -9.84
C LEU A 252 -3.18 -0.08 -10.58
N GLY A 253 -4.13 0.80 -10.88
CA GLY A 253 -5.33 0.50 -11.66
C GLY A 253 -5.00 -0.01 -13.06
N VAL A 254 -4.14 0.70 -13.80
CA VAL A 254 -3.69 0.29 -15.14
C VAL A 254 -2.90 -1.03 -15.10
N LEU A 255 -1.98 -1.19 -14.14
CA LEU A 255 -1.21 -2.43 -14.02
C LEU A 255 -2.11 -3.63 -13.67
N ALA A 256 -3.12 -3.42 -12.82
CA ALA A 256 -4.10 -4.43 -12.44
C ALA A 256 -5.05 -4.79 -13.60
N LEU A 257 -5.48 -3.81 -14.41
CA LEU A 257 -6.26 -4.04 -15.64
C LEU A 257 -5.48 -4.87 -16.67
N ARG A 258 -4.18 -4.62 -16.81
CA ARG A 258 -3.27 -5.42 -17.66
C ARG A 258 -3.08 -6.85 -17.14
N GLY A 259 -3.66 -7.19 -15.98
CA GLY A 259 -3.63 -8.53 -15.39
C GLY A 259 -2.27 -8.90 -14.79
N ARG A 260 -1.45 -7.91 -14.43
CA ARG A 260 -0.14 -8.17 -13.80
C ARG A 260 -0.34 -8.67 -12.38
N ARG A 261 -0.08 -9.97 -12.18
CA ARG A 261 -0.21 -10.63 -10.86
C ARG A 261 0.74 -10.09 -9.81
N GLU A 262 1.87 -9.51 -10.24
CA GLU A 262 2.91 -8.98 -9.35
C GLU A 262 2.41 -7.81 -8.50
N VAL A 263 1.32 -7.12 -8.89
CA VAL A 263 0.85 -5.87 -8.25
C VAL A 263 -0.02 -6.12 -7.00
N ARG A 264 -0.35 -7.38 -6.69
CA ARG A 264 -1.32 -7.72 -5.63
C ARG A 264 -0.97 -7.15 -4.26
N GLY A 265 0.31 -7.12 -3.90
CA GLY A 265 0.77 -6.53 -2.65
C GLY A 265 0.57 -5.03 -2.60
N ALA A 266 0.99 -4.33 -3.65
CA ALA A 266 0.77 -2.90 -3.78
C ALA A 266 -0.73 -2.53 -3.73
N LEU A 267 -1.59 -3.29 -4.43
CA LEU A 267 -3.04 -3.09 -4.39
C LEU A 267 -3.60 -3.26 -2.97
N LEU A 268 -3.19 -4.31 -2.26
CA LEU A 268 -3.67 -4.59 -0.91
C LEU A 268 -3.23 -3.51 0.07
N THR A 269 -1.95 -3.13 0.06
CA THR A 269 -1.40 -2.10 0.95
C THR A 269 -2.06 -0.75 0.67
N PHE A 270 -2.15 -0.35 -0.59
CA PHE A 270 -2.75 0.93 -0.95
C PHE A 270 -4.25 0.96 -0.64
N ALA A 271 -4.99 -0.11 -0.95
CA ALA A 271 -6.41 -0.20 -0.61
C ALA A 271 -6.66 -0.17 0.90
N ALA A 272 -5.81 -0.81 1.71
CA ALA A 272 -5.93 -0.78 3.17
C ALA A 272 -5.68 0.63 3.73
N LEU A 273 -4.68 1.34 3.19
CA LEU A 273 -4.39 2.72 3.57
C LEU A 273 -5.53 3.65 3.19
N GLU A 274 -6.02 3.57 1.94
CA GLU A 274 -7.16 4.35 1.48
C GLU A 274 -8.44 4.05 2.27
N LEU A 275 -8.66 2.79 2.64
CA LEU A 275 -9.78 2.40 3.47
C LEU A 275 -9.71 3.05 4.86
N TYR A 276 -8.53 3.06 5.49
CA TYR A 276 -8.34 3.73 6.78
C TYR A 276 -8.66 5.22 6.69
N ILE A 277 -8.12 5.92 5.68
CA ILE A 277 -8.39 7.34 5.49
C ILE A 277 -9.87 7.60 5.23
N THR A 278 -10.51 6.77 4.40
CA THR A 278 -11.95 6.89 4.10
C THR A 278 -12.80 6.70 5.35
N VAL A 279 -12.47 5.71 6.20
CA VAL A 279 -13.17 5.50 7.49
C VAL A 279 -13.01 6.72 8.39
N ARG A 280 -11.80 7.27 8.49
CA ARG A 280 -11.54 8.49 9.28
C ARG A 280 -12.34 9.68 8.76
N THR A 281 -12.44 9.85 7.44
CA THR A 281 -13.32 10.86 6.83
C THR A 281 -14.78 10.62 7.20
N VAL A 282 -15.29 9.39 7.13
CA VAL A 282 -16.68 9.06 7.49
C VAL A 282 -16.98 9.36 8.96
N VAL A 283 -16.05 9.06 9.87
CA VAL A 283 -16.19 9.43 11.28
C VAL A 283 -16.26 10.95 11.43
N LEU A 284 -15.39 11.70 10.73
CA LEU A 284 -15.44 13.16 10.73
C LEU A 284 -16.79 13.71 10.26
N LEU A 285 -17.32 13.18 9.15
CA LEU A 285 -18.60 13.61 8.60
C LEU A 285 -19.76 13.30 9.56
N THR A 286 -19.65 12.20 10.31
CA THR A 286 -20.62 11.85 11.37
C THR A 286 -20.53 12.82 12.54
N VAL A 287 -19.33 13.10 13.03
CA VAL A 287 -19.10 13.97 14.20
C VAL A 287 -19.48 15.42 13.90
N THR A 288 -19.25 15.90 12.67
CA THR A 288 -19.58 17.26 12.23
C THR A 288 -21.04 17.45 11.82
N ASP A 289 -21.86 16.40 11.93
CA ASP A 289 -23.24 16.37 11.45
C ASP A 289 -23.39 16.78 9.96
N PHE A 290 -22.34 16.48 9.17
CA PHE A 290 -22.28 16.85 7.76
C PHE A 290 -23.23 15.98 6.92
N PHE A 291 -23.50 14.74 7.33
CA PHE A 291 -24.44 13.86 6.62
C PHE A 291 -25.84 14.47 6.50
N ASN A 292 -26.34 15.11 7.55
CA ASN A 292 -27.67 15.74 7.53
C ASN A 292 -27.70 16.97 6.62
N ARG A 293 -26.65 17.79 6.63
CA ARG A 293 -26.52 18.99 5.78
C ARG A 293 -26.20 18.67 4.30
N SER A 294 -25.59 17.52 4.02
CA SER A 294 -25.14 17.14 2.68
C SER A 294 -26.26 16.87 1.69
N TYR A 295 -27.43 16.44 2.16
CA TYR A 295 -28.58 16.17 1.28
C TYR A 295 -29.22 17.44 0.72
N GLU A 296 -28.90 18.61 1.28
CA GLU A 296 -29.44 19.90 0.86
C GLU A 296 -28.78 20.42 -0.41
N THR A 297 -27.61 19.90 -0.80
CA THR A 297 -26.88 20.34 -1.98
C THR A 297 -26.47 19.17 -2.89
N PRO A 298 -26.47 19.35 -4.23
CA PRO A 298 -26.03 18.30 -5.16
C PRO A 298 -24.56 17.93 -4.97
N GLN A 299 -23.73 18.89 -4.55
CA GLN A 299 -22.31 18.67 -4.25
C GLN A 299 -22.12 17.80 -3.00
N GLY A 300 -22.91 18.03 -1.94
CA GLY A 300 -22.91 17.19 -0.75
C GLY A 300 -23.34 15.76 -1.05
N ALA A 301 -24.41 15.57 -1.82
CA ALA A 301 -24.87 14.25 -2.26
C ALA A 301 -23.81 13.51 -3.09
N LEU A 302 -23.13 14.18 -4.03
CA LEU A 302 -22.02 13.60 -4.79
C LEU A 302 -20.85 13.20 -3.88
N SER A 303 -20.50 14.04 -2.90
CA SER A 303 -19.44 13.74 -1.93
C SER A 303 -19.76 12.47 -1.13
N LEU A 304 -21.01 12.32 -0.67
CA LEU A 304 -21.46 11.10 0.01
C LEU A 304 -21.39 9.86 -0.89
N VAL A 305 -21.84 9.96 -2.14
CA VAL A 305 -21.77 8.85 -3.11
C VAL A 305 -20.33 8.44 -3.38
N THR A 306 -19.41 9.40 -3.55
CA THR A 306 -17.99 9.10 -3.77
C THR A 306 -17.33 8.47 -2.54
N THR A 307 -17.71 8.90 -1.33
CA THR A 307 -17.22 8.31 -0.07
C THR A 307 -17.75 6.88 0.11
N ALA A 308 -19.03 6.65 -0.16
CA ALA A 308 -19.63 5.32 -0.11
C ALA A 308 -18.99 4.37 -1.15
N TYR A 309 -18.75 4.87 -2.37
CA TYR A 309 -18.02 4.13 -3.39
C TYR A 309 -16.60 3.79 -2.94
N ALA A 310 -15.88 4.74 -2.34
CA ALA A 310 -14.52 4.52 -1.83
C ALA A 310 -14.48 3.38 -0.79
N LEU A 311 -15.40 3.40 0.19
CA LEU A 311 -15.54 2.32 1.18
C LEU A 311 -15.78 0.97 0.49
N ALA A 312 -16.78 0.88 -0.38
CA ALA A 312 -17.16 -0.36 -1.05
C ALA A 312 -16.05 -0.89 -1.98
N ALA A 313 -15.39 0.01 -2.72
CA ALA A 313 -14.31 -0.33 -3.64
C ALA A 313 -13.08 -0.83 -2.89
N MET A 314 -12.61 -0.12 -1.86
CA MET A 314 -11.40 -0.49 -1.13
C MET A 314 -11.58 -1.78 -0.33
N THR A 315 -12.74 -1.96 0.33
CA THR A 315 -13.09 -3.23 0.99
C THR A 315 -13.12 -4.39 -0.01
N SER A 316 -13.75 -4.20 -1.17
CA SER A 316 -13.78 -5.20 -2.23
C SER A 316 -12.38 -5.56 -2.73
N VAL A 317 -11.49 -4.57 -2.90
CA VAL A 317 -10.10 -4.84 -3.29
C VAL A 317 -9.35 -5.60 -2.21
N VAL A 318 -9.50 -5.23 -0.93
CA VAL A 318 -8.88 -5.97 0.19
C VAL A 318 -9.36 -7.41 0.21
N VAL A 319 -10.68 -7.66 0.10
CA VAL A 319 -11.26 -9.01 0.08
C VAL A 319 -10.80 -9.82 -1.15
N LEU A 320 -10.82 -9.23 -2.34
CA LEU A 320 -10.37 -9.90 -3.57
C LEU A 320 -8.86 -10.16 -3.56
N ALA A 321 -8.07 -9.26 -2.96
CA ALA A 321 -6.63 -9.38 -2.83
C ALA A 321 -6.21 -10.29 -1.67
N THR A 322 -7.07 -10.62 -0.71
CA THR A 322 -6.78 -11.58 0.38
C THR A 322 -7.35 -12.97 0.11
N GLY A 323 -8.57 -13.04 -0.44
CA GLY A 323 -9.52 -14.14 -0.32
C GLY A 323 -9.27 -15.47 -1.04
N ARG A 324 -8.04 -15.85 -1.41
CA ARG A 324 -7.78 -17.23 -1.94
C ARG A 324 -6.43 -17.86 -1.53
N GLY A 325 -5.71 -17.29 -0.56
CA GLY A 325 -4.43 -17.83 -0.09
C GLY A 325 -4.47 -18.59 1.24
N PHE A 326 -5.55 -18.48 2.02
CA PHE A 326 -5.59 -18.91 3.43
C PHE A 326 -6.78 -19.82 3.77
N GLY A 327 -7.45 -20.41 2.78
CA GLY A 327 -8.51 -21.39 3.02
C GLY A 327 -7.93 -22.81 3.10
N PRO A 328 -8.24 -23.62 4.15
CA PRO A 328 -7.78 -25.01 4.27
C PRO A 328 -8.33 -25.97 3.19
N TYR A 329 -9.15 -25.49 2.25
CA TYR A 329 -9.82 -26.29 1.22
C TYR A 329 -9.21 -26.16 -0.18
N GLY A 330 -8.02 -25.57 -0.33
CA GLY A 330 -7.37 -25.37 -1.64
C GLY A 330 -6.90 -26.63 -2.38
N ALA A 331 -7.16 -27.83 -1.87
CA ALA A 331 -6.68 -29.09 -2.44
C ALA A 331 -7.73 -30.22 -2.47
N MET A 332 -9.03 -29.92 -2.49
CA MET A 332 -10.02 -30.93 -2.94
C MET A 332 -9.99 -31.06 -4.47
N ARG A 333 -8.89 -31.66 -4.95
CA ARG A 333 -8.85 -32.83 -5.81
C ARG A 333 -10.03 -33.02 -6.77
N THR A 334 -10.05 -32.26 -7.87
CA THR A 334 -10.81 -32.67 -9.08
C THR A 334 -10.13 -33.84 -9.82
N GLU A 335 -8.91 -34.25 -9.44
CA GLU A 335 -8.29 -35.48 -9.95
C GLU A 335 -9.05 -36.75 -9.57
N GLY A 336 -9.80 -36.77 -8.46
CA GLY A 336 -10.51 -37.98 -7.98
C GLY A 336 -11.73 -38.37 -8.81
N LEU A 337 -12.30 -37.44 -9.58
CA LEU A 337 -13.48 -37.70 -10.41
C LEU A 337 -13.14 -38.22 -11.81
N ARG A 338 -11.92 -37.98 -12.31
CA ARG A 338 -11.49 -38.53 -13.61
C ARG A 338 -10.96 -39.95 -13.52
N THR A 339 -10.35 -40.36 -12.42
CA THR A 339 -9.91 -41.75 -12.25
C THR A 339 -11.07 -42.72 -11.96
N ALA A 340 -12.17 -42.24 -11.35
CA ALA A 340 -13.37 -43.05 -11.14
C ALA A 340 -14.13 -43.37 -12.45
N ALA A 341 -13.97 -42.56 -13.50
CA ALA A 341 -14.62 -42.79 -14.79
C ALA A 341 -13.88 -43.78 -15.70
N VAL A 342 -12.58 -44.02 -15.48
CA VAL A 342 -11.76 -44.91 -16.32
C VAL A 342 -11.74 -46.35 -15.79
N GLY A 343 -12.16 -46.60 -14.55
CA GLY A 343 -12.18 -47.94 -13.94
C GLY A 343 -13.42 -48.79 -14.21
N ARG A 344 -14.42 -48.33 -14.98
CA ARG A 344 -15.73 -49.01 -15.11
C ARG A 344 -16.03 -49.57 -16.50
N GLY A 345 -15.00 -49.93 -17.26
CA GLY A 345 -15.10 -50.48 -18.62
C GLY A 345 -14.54 -51.89 -18.81
N GLY A 346 -14.35 -52.68 -17.74
CA GLY A 346 -13.95 -54.09 -17.83
C GLY A 346 -15.15 -55.02 -17.66
N GLY A 347 -15.77 -55.43 -18.77
CA GLY A 347 -16.74 -56.52 -18.81
C GLY A 347 -16.23 -57.63 -19.74
N PRO A 348 -16.25 -58.92 -19.33
CA PRO A 348 -15.71 -60.03 -20.12
C PRO A 348 -16.65 -60.43 -21.26
N GLN A 349 -16.07 -60.72 -22.42
CA GLN A 349 -16.63 -61.64 -23.42
C GLN A 349 -15.70 -62.85 -23.53
#